data_AF-A0A5C0XRL1-F1
#
_entry.id   AF-A0A5C0XRL1-F1
#
_cell.length_a   1.000
_cell.length_b   1.000
_cell.length_c   1.000
_cell.angle_alpha   90.00
_cell.angle_beta   90.00
_cell.angle_gamma   90.00
#
_symmetry.space_group_name_H-M   'P 1'
#
loop_
_entity.id
_entity.type
_entity.pdbx_description
1 polymer ?
#
loop_
_entity_poly.entity_id
_entity_poly.type
_entity_poly.pdbx_seq_one_letter_code
_entity_poly.pdbx_strand_id
1 'polypeptide(L)'
;MLEGIYLALDKLFGPLIVETHPIWVVTVAGIILGAFFVLLNYIFVDQEKLKKLQKMAKEIQQEYRKAMEAKDEKKLRKIQQKQLELLKMQNELMVNAFFKPMLISWPIIIIFWGWLRRWYVEVAIVKYPFSFFLFDIFHKMYHSALKPDELGFIGWYFLTSYVVGSILRKILDMA
;
A
#
# COMPACT_ATOMS: atom_id res chain seq x y z
N MET A 1 1.04 -24.70 -14.33
CA MET A 1 -0.15 -24.13 -13.65
C MET A 1 -0.31 -22.63 -13.93
N LEU A 2 0.73 -21.79 -13.75
CA LEU A 2 0.64 -20.34 -14.03
C LEU A 2 0.34 -20.01 -15.50
N GLU A 3 0.88 -20.78 -16.45
CA GLU A 3 0.63 -20.57 -17.89
C GLU A 3 -0.85 -20.66 -18.26
N GLY A 4 -1.62 -21.57 -17.66
CA GLY A 4 -3.06 -21.67 -17.91
C GLY A 4 -3.83 -20.45 -17.40
N ILE A 5 -3.44 -19.92 -16.24
CA ILE A 5 -4.01 -18.69 -15.67
C ILE A 5 -3.66 -17.50 -16.57
N TYR A 6 -2.41 -17.43 -17.02
CA TYR A 6 -1.95 -16.37 -17.91
C TYR A 6 -2.65 -16.40 -19.26
N LEU A 7 -2.88 -17.57 -19.85
CA LEU A 7 -3.67 -17.72 -21.07
C LEU A 7 -5.13 -17.30 -20.89
N ALA A 8 -5.73 -17.58 -19.73
CA ALA A 8 -7.08 -17.11 -19.42
C ALA A 8 -7.12 -15.58 -19.30
N LEU A 9 -6.14 -14.98 -18.61
CA LEU A 9 -6.00 -13.53 -18.51
C LEU A 9 -5.74 -12.88 -19.87
N ASP A 10 -4.92 -13.50 -20.73
CA ASP A 10 -4.66 -13.02 -22.09
C ASP A 10 -5.94 -13.05 -22.94
N LYS A 11 -6.79 -14.08 -22.81
CA LYS A 11 -8.08 -14.13 -23.53
C LYS A 11 -9.07 -13.07 -23.05
N LEU A 12 -9.11 -12.80 -21.75
CA LEU A 12 -10.06 -11.85 -21.15
C LEU A 12 -9.63 -10.39 -21.32
N PHE A 13 -8.34 -10.11 -21.10
CA PHE A 13 -7.81 -8.75 -21.02
C PHE A 13 -6.82 -8.41 -22.15
N GLY A 14 -6.38 -9.37 -22.95
CA GLY A 14 -5.48 -9.14 -24.07
C GLY A 14 -6.03 -8.13 -25.09
N PRO A 15 -7.30 -8.23 -25.54
CA PRO A 15 -7.87 -7.23 -26.46
C PRO A 15 -7.82 -5.82 -25.88
N LEU A 16 -8.16 -5.67 -24.60
CA LEU A 16 -8.08 -4.38 -23.89
C LEU A 16 -6.65 -3.84 -23.83
N ILE A 17 -5.66 -4.70 -23.58
CA ILE A 17 -4.23 -4.32 -23.52
C ILE A 17 -3.71 -3.86 -24.89
N VAL A 18 -4.11 -4.53 -25.97
CA VAL A 18 -3.61 -4.23 -27.32
C VAL A 18 -4.30 -3.01 -27.93
N GLU A 19 -5.59 -2.83 -27.68
CA GLU A 19 -6.39 -1.74 -28.28
C GLU A 19 -6.31 -0.43 -27.49
N THR A 20 -5.97 -0.48 -26.20
CA THR A 20 -5.99 0.68 -25.31
C THR A 20 -4.58 1.16 -24.98
N HIS A 21 -4.40 2.48 -24.89
CA HIS A 21 -3.11 3.05 -24.47
C HIS A 21 -2.72 2.52 -23.07
N PRO A 22 -1.46 2.06 -22.86
CA PRO A 22 -1.01 1.41 -21.63
C PRO A 22 -1.31 2.20 -20.34
N ILE A 23 -1.28 3.53 -20.42
CA ILE A 23 -1.58 4.41 -19.28
C ILE A 23 -2.98 4.16 -18.70
N TRP A 24 -4.00 4.00 -19.54
CA TRP A 24 -5.37 3.81 -19.09
C TRP A 24 -5.56 2.42 -18.49
N VAL A 25 -4.96 1.41 -19.12
CA VAL A 25 -4.99 0.03 -18.62
C VAL A 25 -4.40 -0.04 -17.21
N VAL A 26 -3.21 0.54 -17.02
CA VAL A 26 -2.51 0.52 -15.72
C VAL A 26 -3.24 1.39 -14.69
N THR A 27 -3.79 2.55 -15.08
CA THR A 27 -4.57 3.40 -14.18
C THR A 27 -5.84 2.70 -13.68
N VAL A 28 -6.64 2.10 -14.57
CA VAL A 28 -7.86 1.39 -14.20
C VAL A 28 -7.54 0.19 -13.31
N ALA A 29 -6.50 -0.57 -13.66
CA ALA A 29 -6.02 -1.66 -12.82
C ALA A 29 -5.60 -1.17 -11.42
N GLY A 30 -4.87 -0.06 -11.35
CA GLY A 30 -4.46 0.56 -10.08
C GLY A 30 -5.64 1.05 -9.23
N ILE A 31 -6.68 1.62 -9.85
CA ILE A 31 -7.91 2.01 -9.14
C ILE A 31 -8.59 0.77 -8.55
N ILE A 32 -8.83 -0.26 -9.37
CA ILE A 32 -9.54 -1.47 -8.95
C ILE A 32 -8.78 -2.20 -7.85
N LEU A 33 -7.48 -2.44 -8.05
CA LEU A 33 -6.65 -3.16 -7.09
C LEU A 33 -6.40 -2.34 -5.83
N GLY A 34 -6.13 -1.04 -5.96
CA GLY A 34 -6.01 -0.14 -4.82
C GLY A 34 -7.27 -0.15 -3.95
N ALA A 35 -8.44 -0.07 -4.57
CA ALA A 35 -9.71 -0.20 -3.88
C ALA A 35 -9.90 -1.57 -3.24
N PHE A 36 -9.63 -2.65 -3.98
CA PHE A 36 -9.71 -4.01 -3.50
C PHE A 36 -8.85 -4.24 -2.26
N PHE A 37 -7.59 -3.81 -2.27
CA PHE A 37 -6.70 -3.97 -1.11
C PHE A 37 -7.15 -3.15 0.09
N VAL A 38 -7.67 -1.93 -0.12
CA VAL A 38 -8.21 -1.12 0.97
C VAL A 38 -9.46 -1.76 1.58
N LEU A 39 -10.37 -2.28 0.75
CA LEU A 39 -11.58 -2.95 1.22
C LEU A 39 -11.27 -4.27 1.92
N LEU A 40 -10.34 -5.07 1.38
CA LEU A 40 -9.86 -6.26 2.07
C LEU A 40 -9.30 -5.89 3.45
N ASN A 41 -8.40 -4.91 3.52
CA ASN A 41 -7.84 -4.48 4.79
C ASN A 41 -8.93 -4.00 5.76
N TYR A 42 -9.90 -3.23 5.29
CA TYR A 42 -11.03 -2.77 6.11
C TYR A 42 -11.80 -3.93 6.75
N ILE A 43 -12.06 -5.00 6.00
CA ILE A 43 -12.78 -6.19 6.48
C ILE A 43 -11.94 -7.02 7.47
N PHE A 44 -10.63 -7.13 7.23
CA PHE A 44 -9.75 -7.95 8.08
C PHE A 44 -9.28 -7.23 9.35
N VAL A 45 -9.32 -5.89 9.38
CA VAL A 45 -8.90 -5.08 10.52
C VAL A 45 -10.06 -4.85 11.47
N ASP A 46 -9.81 -5.11 12.76
CA ASP A 46 -10.75 -4.79 13.84
C ASP A 46 -10.79 -3.27 14.07
N GLN A 47 -11.84 -2.65 13.54
CA GLN A 47 -12.02 -1.18 13.58
C GLN A 47 -12.27 -0.68 15.00
N GLU A 48 -12.90 -1.49 15.87
CA GLU A 48 -13.14 -1.09 17.27
C GLU A 48 -11.83 -1.02 18.05
N LYS A 49 -10.98 -2.04 17.91
CA LYS A 49 -9.65 -2.03 18.52
C LYS A 49 -8.78 -0.91 17.96
N LEU A 50 -8.87 -0.61 16.67
CA LEU A 50 -8.16 0.53 16.06
C LEU A 50 -8.61 1.87 16.67
N LYS A 51 -9.93 2.10 16.80
CA LYS A 51 -10.49 3.31 17.41
C LYS A 51 -10.09 3.44 18.89
N LYS A 52 -10.12 2.33 19.64
CA LYS A 52 -9.66 2.29 21.04
C LYS A 52 -8.18 2.66 21.15
N LEU A 53 -7.34 2.14 20.26
CA LEU A 53 -5.91 2.45 20.22
C LEU A 53 -5.66 3.92 19.90
N GLN A 54 -6.36 4.49 18.91
CA GLN A 54 -6.27 5.92 18.59
C GLN A 54 -6.67 6.80 19.77
N LYS A 55 -7.74 6.43 20.51
CA LYS A 55 -8.18 7.16 21.70
C LYS A 55 -7.11 7.12 22.80
N MET A 56 -6.59 5.93 23.13
CA MET A 56 -5.52 5.78 24.13
C MET A 56 -4.26 6.53 23.72
N ALA A 57 -3.90 6.54 22.43
CA ALA A 57 -2.76 7.30 21.92
C ALA A 57 -2.92 8.81 22.16
N LYS A 58 -4.12 9.36 21.87
CA LYS A 58 -4.43 10.78 22.11
C LYS A 58 -4.38 11.12 23.60
N GLU A 59 -4.95 10.28 24.46
CA GLU A 59 -4.93 10.46 25.92
C GLU A 59 -3.49 10.44 26.46
N ILE A 60 -2.68 9.45 26.07
CA ILE A 60 -1.27 9.34 26.46
C ILE A 60 -0.47 10.55 25.97
N GLN A 61 -0.70 11.02 24.74
CA GLN A 61 -0.03 12.19 24.20
C GLN A 61 -0.36 13.46 25.00
N GLN A 62 -1.62 13.62 25.41
CA GLN A 62 -2.05 14.75 26.26
C GLN A 62 -1.47 14.65 27.67
N GLU A 63 -1.50 13.47 28.29
CA GLU A 63 -0.88 13.23 29.61
C GLU A 63 0.63 13.50 29.57
N TYR A 64 1.30 13.06 28.52
CA TYR A 64 2.73 13.28 28.31
C TYR A 64 3.08 14.77 28.24
N ARG A 65 2.33 15.55 27.45
CA ARG A 65 2.53 17.01 27.35
C ARG A 65 2.36 17.69 28.71
N LYS A 66 1.28 17.37 29.43
CA LYS A 66 1.02 17.92 30.78
C LYS A 66 2.10 17.52 31.80
N ALA A 67 2.59 16.28 31.73
CA ALA A 67 3.64 15.79 32.63
C ALA A 67 5.01 16.41 32.33
N MET A 68 5.32 16.69 31.05
CA MET A 68 6.52 17.44 30.65
C MET A 68 6.47 18.89 31.13
N GLU A 69 5.33 19.57 30.96
CA GLU A 69 5.12 20.93 31.45
C GLU A 69 5.25 21.01 32.98
N ALA A 70 4.71 20.02 33.69
CA ALA A 70 4.81 19.92 35.14
C ALA A 70 6.17 19.39 35.67
N LYS A 71 7.10 19.00 34.79
CA LYS A 71 8.40 18.36 35.13
C LYS A 71 8.28 17.20 36.14
N ASP A 72 7.18 16.45 36.08
CA ASP A 72 6.90 15.37 37.02
C ASP A 72 7.50 14.04 36.54
N GLU A 73 8.73 13.76 36.95
CA GLU A 73 9.48 12.55 36.54
C GLU A 73 8.75 11.24 36.90
N LYS A 74 8.01 11.21 38.01
CA LYS A 74 7.26 10.02 38.42
C LYS A 74 6.09 9.75 37.48
N LYS A 75 5.38 10.79 37.06
CA LYS A 75 4.32 10.66 36.04
C LYS A 75 4.88 10.29 34.68
N LEU A 76 6.01 10.86 34.28
CA LEU A 76 6.66 10.51 33.02
C LEU A 76 7.02 9.01 32.94
N ARG A 77 7.55 8.43 34.02
CA ARG A 77 7.82 6.98 34.08
C ARG A 77 6.54 6.13 33.95
N LYS A 78 5.43 6.53 34.59
CA LYS A 78 4.13 5.84 34.43
C LYS A 78 3.60 5.94 33.01
N ILE A 79 3.74 7.11 32.38
CA ILE A 79 3.32 7.33 30.99
C ILE A 79 4.15 6.48 30.01
N GLN A 80 5.45 6.32 30.27
CA GLN A 80 6.32 5.45 29.48
C GLN A 80 5.87 3.98 29.54
N GLN A 81 5.40 3.49 30.70
CA GLN A 81 4.81 2.16 30.81
C GLN A 81 3.53 2.03 29.98
N LYS A 82 2.64 3.04 30.01
CA LYS A 82 1.44 3.07 29.15
C LYS A 82 1.79 3.09 27.66
N GLN A 83 2.86 3.80 27.26
CA GLN A 83 3.34 3.79 25.87
C GLN A 83 3.79 2.38 25.44
N LEU A 84 4.48 1.64 26.32
CA LEU A 84 4.86 0.25 26.04
C LEU A 84 3.64 -0.67 25.89
N GLU A 85 2.61 -0.49 26.71
CA GLU A 85 1.35 -1.22 26.58
C GLU A 85 0.64 -0.89 25.26
N LEU A 86 0.62 0.39 24.87
CA LEU A 86 0.07 0.83 23.59
C LEU A 86 0.82 0.20 22.41
N LEU A 87 2.16 0.15 22.47
CA LEU A 87 2.98 -0.52 21.46
C LEU A 87 2.65 -2.02 21.36
N LYS A 88 2.42 -2.71 22.48
CA LYS A 88 2.02 -4.12 22.45
C LYS A 88 0.65 -4.31 21.78
N MET A 89 -0.33 -3.49 22.13
CA MET A 89 -1.65 -3.52 21.48
C MET A 89 -1.57 -3.16 19.99
N GLN A 90 -0.72 -2.19 19.63
CA GLN A 90 -0.46 -1.82 18.24
C GLN A 90 0.12 -3.01 17.48
N ASN A 91 1.08 -3.73 18.07
CA ASN A 91 1.71 -4.89 17.45
C ASN A 91 0.72 -6.04 17.27
N GLU A 92 -0.15 -6.33 18.25
CA GLU A 92 -1.19 -7.35 18.11
C GLU A 92 -2.15 -7.02 16.96
N LEU A 93 -2.58 -5.75 16.87
CA LEU A 93 -3.41 -5.29 15.77
C LEU A 93 -2.68 -5.36 14.45
N MET A 94 -1.41 -4.95 14.41
CA MET A 94 -0.56 -5.01 13.22
C MET A 94 -0.41 -6.45 12.73
N VAL A 95 -0.13 -7.40 13.62
CA VAL A 95 0.01 -8.81 13.23
C VAL A 95 -1.29 -9.30 12.58
N ASN A 96 -2.44 -9.04 13.18
CA ASN A 96 -3.73 -9.46 12.62
C ASN A 96 -4.09 -8.73 11.30
N ALA A 97 -3.80 -7.43 11.24
CA ALA A 97 -4.09 -6.54 10.12
C ALA A 97 -3.19 -6.75 8.90
N PHE A 98 -1.94 -7.16 9.12
CA PHE A 98 -0.96 -7.33 8.06
C PHE A 98 -0.82 -8.79 7.66
N PHE A 99 -0.70 -9.75 8.59
CA PHE A 99 -0.44 -11.14 8.20
C PHE A 99 -1.59 -11.78 7.42
N LYS A 100 -2.85 -11.58 7.83
CA LYS A 100 -4.00 -12.21 7.16
C LYS A 100 -4.18 -11.67 5.73
N PRO A 101 -4.22 -10.34 5.50
CA PRO A 101 -4.31 -9.82 4.14
C PRO A 101 -3.05 -10.11 3.34
N MET A 102 -1.87 -10.11 3.96
CA MET A 102 -0.61 -10.44 3.27
C MET A 102 -0.66 -11.84 2.68
N LEU A 103 -1.02 -12.87 3.44
CA LEU A 103 -1.07 -14.25 2.94
C LEU A 103 -2.05 -14.44 1.77
N ILE A 104 -3.19 -13.74 1.79
CA ILE A 104 -4.20 -13.82 0.72
C ILE A 104 -3.77 -12.98 -0.50
N SER A 105 -3.20 -11.80 -0.26
CA SER A 105 -2.80 -10.85 -1.31
C SER A 105 -1.56 -11.28 -2.08
N TRP A 106 -0.58 -11.91 -1.43
CA TRP A 106 0.71 -12.27 -2.05
C TRP A 106 0.58 -13.13 -3.31
N PRO A 107 -0.20 -14.23 -3.32
CA PRO A 107 -0.42 -15.03 -4.53
C PRO A 107 -1.07 -14.20 -5.64
N ILE A 108 -2.05 -13.36 -5.31
CA ILE A 108 -2.76 -12.49 -6.27
C ILE A 108 -1.77 -11.51 -6.89
N ILE A 109 -0.94 -10.87 -6.06
CA ILE A 109 0.11 -9.94 -6.47
C ILE A 109 1.09 -10.65 -7.41
N ILE A 110 1.68 -11.78 -7.01
CA ILE A 110 2.67 -12.48 -7.83
C ILE A 110 2.09 -12.85 -9.22
N ILE A 111 0.88 -13.40 -9.25
CA ILE A 111 0.23 -13.83 -10.49
C ILE A 111 -0.08 -12.62 -11.37
N PHE A 112 -0.73 -11.60 -10.82
CA PHE A 112 -1.14 -10.41 -11.56
C PHE A 112 0.06 -9.62 -12.10
N TRP A 113 1.07 -9.38 -11.27
CA TRP A 113 2.27 -8.66 -11.66
C TRP A 113 3.17 -9.45 -12.60
N GLY A 114 3.29 -10.76 -12.39
CA GLY A 114 4.01 -11.65 -13.30
C GLY A 114 3.37 -11.67 -14.69
N TRP A 115 2.04 -11.69 -14.75
CA TRP A 115 1.29 -11.58 -16.00
C TRP A 115 1.49 -10.22 -16.69
N LEU A 116 1.31 -9.12 -15.95
CA LEU A 116 1.38 -7.75 -16.47
C LEU A 116 2.80 -7.39 -16.94
N ARG A 117 3.83 -7.94 -16.28
CA ARG A 117 5.24 -7.80 -16.70
C ARG A 117 5.47 -8.30 -18.12
N ARG A 118 4.81 -9.37 -18.56
CA ARG A 118 4.98 -9.91 -19.93
C ARG A 118 4.56 -8.90 -21.01
N TRP A 119 3.67 -7.97 -20.65
CA TRP A 119 3.14 -6.95 -21.56
C TRP A 119 3.89 -5.62 -21.48
N TYR A 120 4.31 -5.19 -20.28
CA TYR A 120 4.74 -3.81 -20.05
C TYR A 120 6.13 -3.61 -19.43
N VAL A 121 6.97 -4.66 -19.31
CA VAL A 121 8.26 -4.57 -18.61
C VAL A 121 9.22 -3.48 -19.12
N GLU A 122 9.23 -3.22 -20.43
CA GLU A 122 10.05 -2.16 -21.05
C GLU A 122 9.22 -1.00 -21.62
N VAL A 123 7.96 -0.89 -21.20
CA VAL A 123 7.06 0.14 -21.70
C VAL A 123 7.04 1.32 -20.74
N ALA A 124 7.54 2.46 -21.22
CA ALA A 124 7.44 3.73 -20.50
C ALA A 124 5.96 4.17 -20.50
N ILE A 125 5.32 4.11 -19.33
CA ILE A 125 3.91 4.49 -19.18
C ILE A 125 3.78 6.02 -19.09
N VAL A 126 4.70 6.65 -18.36
CA VAL A 126 4.77 8.11 -18.24
C VAL A 126 6.21 8.55 -18.45
N LYS A 127 6.42 9.63 -19.21
CA LYS A 127 7.69 10.34 -19.31
C LYS A 127 7.56 11.70 -18.64
N TYR A 128 8.61 12.14 -17.98
CA TYR A 128 8.57 13.39 -17.23
C TYR A 128 9.85 14.22 -17.46
N PRO A 129 9.81 15.55 -17.29
CA PRO A 129 10.87 16.44 -17.76
C PRO A 129 12.06 16.56 -16.80
N PHE A 130 12.18 15.66 -15.83
CA PHE A 130 13.28 15.62 -14.86
C PHE A 130 13.79 14.17 -14.76
N SER A 131 14.95 13.96 -14.14
CA SER A 131 15.44 12.61 -13.83
C SER A 131 15.38 12.40 -12.32
N PHE A 132 14.81 11.26 -11.90
CA PHE A 132 14.70 10.92 -10.49
C PHE A 132 15.51 9.67 -10.16
N PHE A 133 16.54 9.83 -9.33
CA PHE A 133 17.51 8.76 -9.03
C PHE A 133 16.87 7.49 -8.46
N LEU A 134 15.75 7.63 -7.72
CA LEU A 134 15.02 6.50 -7.16
C LEU A 134 14.42 5.61 -8.26
N PHE A 135 13.94 6.18 -9.37
CA PHE A 135 13.36 5.36 -10.44
C PHE A 135 14.42 4.54 -11.16
N ASP A 136 15.63 5.06 -11.33
CA ASP A 136 16.76 4.29 -11.84
C ASP A 136 17.09 3.09 -10.93
N ILE A 137 17.07 3.28 -9.60
CA ILE A 137 17.26 2.18 -8.63
C ILE A 137 16.13 1.14 -8.76
N PHE A 138 14.87 1.58 -8.86
CA PHE A 138 13.74 0.68 -9.01
C PHE A 138 13.78 -0.10 -10.34
N HIS A 139 14.12 0.53 -11.45
CA HIS A 139 14.25 -0.13 -12.75
C HIS A 139 15.33 -1.21 -12.72
N LYS A 140 16.48 -0.92 -12.10
CA LYS A 140 17.57 -1.89 -11.90
C LYS A 140 17.13 -3.09 -11.05
N MET A 141 16.34 -2.87 -10.01
CA MET A 141 15.86 -3.93 -9.11
C MET A 141 14.97 -4.97 -9.80
N TYR A 142 14.23 -4.58 -10.83
CA TYR A 142 13.36 -5.50 -11.60
C TYR A 142 13.90 -5.84 -12.99
N HIS A 143 15.18 -5.52 -13.25
CA HIS A 143 15.89 -5.73 -14.51
C HIS A 143 15.16 -5.11 -15.72
N SER A 144 14.74 -3.85 -15.60
CA SER A 144 14.17 -3.06 -16.69
C SER A 144 15.21 -2.13 -17.29
N ALA A 145 15.16 -1.95 -18.61
CA ALA A 145 15.97 -1.01 -19.39
C ALA A 145 15.38 0.41 -19.46
N LEU A 146 14.29 0.68 -18.73
CA LEU A 146 13.66 2.00 -18.65
C LEU A 146 14.63 3.06 -18.11
N LYS A 147 14.60 4.23 -18.72
CA LYS A 147 15.48 5.33 -18.33
C LYS A 147 15.02 5.96 -17.01
N PRO A 148 15.91 6.70 -16.32
CA PRO A 148 15.54 7.38 -15.08
C PRO A 148 14.34 8.30 -15.24
N ASP A 149 14.17 9.00 -16.37
CA ASP A 149 13.10 9.93 -16.72
C ASP A 149 11.78 9.27 -17.21
N GLU A 150 11.72 7.95 -17.13
CA GLU A 150 10.56 7.16 -17.51
C GLU A 150 9.95 6.49 -16.27
N LEU A 151 8.65 6.27 -16.27
CA LEU A 151 7.96 5.55 -15.21
C LEU A 151 7.27 4.33 -15.82
N GLY A 152 7.72 3.15 -15.39
CA GLY A 152 7.12 1.88 -15.80
C GLY A 152 5.76 1.62 -15.14
N PHE A 153 5.13 0.53 -15.57
CA PHE A 153 3.80 0.13 -15.10
C PHE A 153 3.70 -0.10 -13.59
N ILE A 154 4.76 -0.63 -12.95
CA ILE A 154 4.80 -0.83 -11.49
C ILE A 154 4.71 0.52 -10.76
N GLY A 155 5.53 1.48 -11.18
CA GLY A 155 5.58 2.80 -10.56
C GLY A 155 4.28 3.58 -10.76
N TRP A 156 3.73 3.56 -11.97
CA TRP A 156 2.47 4.24 -12.28
C TRP A 156 1.29 3.66 -11.51
N TYR A 157 1.17 2.32 -11.47
CA TYR A 157 0.19 1.65 -10.63
C TYR A 157 0.29 2.05 -9.17
N PHE A 158 1.50 2.11 -8.61
CA PHE A 158 1.68 2.39 -7.19
C PHE A 158 1.15 3.78 -6.87
N LEU A 159 1.43 4.75 -7.75
CA LEU A 159 0.96 6.13 -7.63
C LEU A 159 -0.57 6.20 -7.71
N THR A 160 -1.19 5.58 -8.72
CA THR A 160 -2.65 5.59 -8.87
C THR A 160 -3.35 4.87 -7.71
N SER A 161 -2.83 3.72 -7.30
CA SER A 161 -3.37 2.93 -6.19
C SER A 161 -3.23 3.64 -4.85
N TYR A 162 -2.13 4.36 -4.64
CA TYR A 162 -1.91 5.16 -3.44
C TYR A 162 -2.90 6.32 -3.34
N VAL A 163 -3.15 7.03 -4.43
CA VAL A 163 -4.13 8.13 -4.47
C VAL A 163 -5.53 7.60 -4.16
N VAL A 164 -5.97 6.56 -4.87
CA VAL A 164 -7.28 5.92 -4.66
C VAL A 164 -7.41 5.40 -3.24
N GLY A 165 -6.38 4.71 -2.75
CA GLY A 165 -6.39 4.16 -1.40
C GLY A 165 -6.42 5.24 -0.32
N SER A 166 -5.79 6.39 -0.56
CA SER A 166 -5.84 7.54 0.34
C SER A 166 -7.24 8.16 0.40
N ILE A 167 -7.94 8.25 -0.74
CA ILE A 167 -9.31 8.73 -0.81
C ILE A 167 -10.25 7.76 -0.10
N LEU A 168 -10.17 6.46 -0.41
CA LEU A 168 -11.05 5.45 0.18
C LEU A 168 -10.87 5.30 1.69
N ARG A 169 -9.63 5.39 2.19
CA ARG A 169 -9.37 5.37 3.64
C ARG A 169 -10.08 6.50 4.38
N LYS A 170 -10.14 7.70 3.79
CA LYS A 170 -10.88 8.83 4.35
C LYS A 170 -12.40 8.60 4.34
N ILE A 171 -12.93 8.05 3.24
CA ILE A 171 -14.37 7.74 3.11
C ILE A 171 -14.81 6.70 4.14
N LEU A 172 -13.95 5.72 4.43
CA LEU A 172 -14.24 4.63 5.35
C LEU A 172 -13.87 4.93 6.82
N ASP A 173 -13.51 6.17 7.16
CA ASP A 173 -13.13 6.59 8.52
C ASP A 173 -12.01 5.73 9.14
N MET A 174 -11.08 5.27 8.30
CA MET A 174 -9.90 4.50 8.73
C MET A 174 -8.71 5.39 9.13
N ALA A 175 -8.74 6.68 8.75
CA ALA A 175 -7.63 7.62 8.87
C ALA A 175 -8.10 8.96 9.44
#